data_AF-A0A2R8AD23-F1
#
_entry.id   AF-A0A2R8AD23-F1
#
_cell.length_a   1.000
_cell.length_b   1.000
_cell.length_c   1.000
_cell.angle_alpha   90.00
_cell.angle_beta   90.00
_cell.angle_gamma   90.00
#
_symmetry.space_group_name_H-M   'P 1'
#
loop_
_entity.id
_entity.type
_entity.pdbx_description
1 polymer ?
#
loop_
_entity_poly.entity_id
_entity_poly.type
_entity_poly.pdbx_seq_one_letter_code
_entity_poly.pdbx_strand_id
1 'polypeptide(L)'
;MLPMPSFDAPQNASQTESMRRPRFKRVPPKTALTMAPTLFEVLELVYQFRALRSHHIAMHLPHRHQRGLSHSLRLLFDHGLLDKRLCGLYECDTYLLTKRGLALLAGRDLPPRYLFLEGGLDIKLSTEWEHGMMTIDLLSNLKIGAEAAGCRLIAAEEMLATATSATPFIFPRHAEYTDRKSRKVVPYTLVPDGFAGVEYPNGKRAYFAIEAEHNKPHSRFDDDDPASTQSSSRKKIKQYRDVDWQQVYANLGIGNLRVMMVAPTAKQIKGKFAVARSVVKQSHLFLGQAVPVVGTQDVPTMPEIFDAPWLRIGLPPEQINRVTLKRR
;
A
#
# COMPACT_ATOMS: atom_id res chain seq x y z
N MET A 1 -30.26 -45.26 58.47
CA MET A 1 -30.39 -43.80 58.28
C MET A 1 -28.98 -43.23 58.17
N LEU A 2 -28.55 -42.87 56.96
CA LEU A 2 -27.25 -42.25 56.72
C LEU A 2 -27.39 -40.72 56.77
N PRO A 3 -26.43 -39.98 57.35
CA PRO A 3 -26.49 -38.53 57.42
C PRO A 3 -26.18 -37.93 56.04
N MET A 4 -26.94 -36.92 55.65
CA MET A 4 -26.66 -36.11 54.46
C MET A 4 -25.47 -35.18 54.71
N PRO A 5 -24.61 -34.93 53.70
CA PRO A 5 -23.55 -33.93 53.82
C PRO A 5 -24.13 -32.51 53.75
N SER A 6 -23.64 -31.63 54.64
CA SER A 6 -24.01 -30.21 54.65
C SER A 6 -23.35 -29.47 53.50
N PHE A 7 -24.10 -28.54 52.91
CA PHE A 7 -23.61 -27.54 51.97
C PHE A 7 -23.17 -26.32 52.76
N ASP A 8 -21.93 -26.34 53.26
CA ASP A 8 -21.31 -25.13 53.82
C ASP A 8 -20.04 -24.77 53.09
N ALA A 9 -20.15 -23.64 52.39
CA ALA A 9 -19.21 -22.51 52.32
C ALA A 9 -18.98 -22.08 50.86
N PRO A 10 -19.34 -20.84 50.50
CA PRO A 10 -18.85 -20.24 49.27
C PRO A 10 -17.35 -20.08 49.43
N GLN A 11 -16.58 -20.85 48.66
CA GLN A 11 -15.19 -20.52 48.40
C GLN A 11 -15.20 -19.11 47.82
N ASN A 12 -14.62 -18.16 48.55
CA ASN A 12 -14.19 -16.88 48.01
C ASN A 12 -13.09 -17.18 46.97
N ALA A 13 -13.52 -17.63 45.80
CA ALA A 13 -12.74 -17.52 44.60
C ALA A 13 -12.61 -16.02 44.36
N SER A 14 -11.45 -15.47 44.71
CA SER A 14 -10.97 -14.24 44.10
C SER A 14 -10.80 -14.51 42.61
N GLN A 15 -11.93 -14.54 41.90
CA GLN A 15 -11.97 -14.30 40.47
C GLN A 15 -11.49 -12.86 40.32
N THR A 16 -10.17 -12.68 40.25
CA THR A 16 -9.65 -11.67 39.34
C THR A 16 -10.17 -12.10 37.97
N GLU A 17 -11.39 -11.67 37.64
CA GLU A 17 -11.82 -11.54 36.26
C GLU A 17 -10.69 -10.80 35.58
N SER A 18 -9.87 -11.54 34.87
CA SER A 18 -8.85 -11.03 33.98
C SER A 18 -9.62 -10.33 32.86
N MET A 19 -10.14 -9.13 33.16
CA MET A 19 -10.86 -8.30 32.21
C MET A 19 -9.93 -8.13 31.02
N ARG A 20 -10.34 -8.68 29.88
CA ARG A 20 -9.61 -8.59 28.63
C ARG A 20 -9.32 -7.12 28.37
N ARG A 21 -8.04 -6.76 28.21
CA ARG A 21 -7.64 -5.37 28.00
C ARG A 21 -8.41 -4.77 26.82
N PRO A 22 -8.89 -3.51 26.93
CA PRO A 22 -9.64 -2.89 25.86
C PRO A 22 -8.76 -2.77 24.61
N ARG A 23 -9.22 -3.37 23.49
CA ARG A 23 -8.41 -3.51 22.25
C ARG A 23 -7.96 -2.18 21.65
N PHE A 24 -8.75 -1.12 21.84
CA PHE A 24 -8.57 0.19 21.19
C PHE A 24 -8.32 1.36 22.15
N LYS A 25 -8.52 1.15 23.46
CA LYS A 25 -8.18 2.17 24.45
C LYS A 25 -6.74 1.93 24.90
N ARG A 26 -5.92 2.98 24.87
CA ARG A 26 -4.58 2.94 25.46
C ARG A 26 -4.75 2.67 26.96
N VAL A 27 -3.98 1.72 27.47
CA VAL A 27 -3.87 1.50 28.90
C VAL A 27 -2.63 2.28 29.35
N PRO A 28 -2.75 3.20 30.32
CA PRO A 28 -1.59 3.91 30.85
C PRO A 28 -0.50 2.89 31.26
N PRO A 29 0.72 3.02 30.71
CA PRO A 29 1.76 2.05 31.01
C PRO A 29 2.15 2.14 32.48
N LYS A 30 2.21 0.99 33.16
CA LYS A 30 2.60 0.92 34.58
C LYS A 30 4.11 1.08 34.79
N THR A 31 4.90 0.83 33.75
CA THR A 31 6.36 0.85 33.77
C THR A 31 6.89 1.64 32.57
N ALA A 32 8.12 2.13 32.66
CA ALA A 32 8.79 2.72 31.50
C ALA A 32 9.05 1.65 30.43
N LEU A 33 8.95 2.03 29.15
CA LEU A 33 9.27 1.12 28.05
C LEU A 33 10.78 1.01 27.89
N THR A 34 11.30 -0.20 28.07
CA THR A 34 12.67 -0.50 27.63
C THR A 34 12.61 -0.90 26.17
N MET A 35 13.25 -0.11 25.30
CA MET A 35 13.24 -0.34 23.86
C MET A 35 14.19 -1.48 23.48
N ALA A 36 13.63 -2.67 23.27
CA ALA A 36 14.37 -3.80 22.71
C ALA A 36 14.58 -3.64 21.20
N PRO A 37 15.64 -4.23 20.60
CA PRO A 37 15.84 -4.25 19.14
C PRO A 37 14.60 -4.71 18.39
N THR A 38 13.89 -5.67 18.96
CA THR A 38 12.67 -6.21 18.38
C THR A 38 11.52 -5.19 18.32
N LEU A 39 11.48 -4.20 19.20
CA LEU A 39 10.47 -3.14 19.09
C LEU A 39 10.82 -2.15 17.98
N PHE A 40 12.12 -1.90 17.75
CA PHE A 40 12.58 -1.06 16.65
C PHE A 40 12.26 -1.66 15.29
N GLU A 41 12.46 -2.97 15.09
CA GLU A 41 12.08 -3.64 13.82
C GLU A 41 10.62 -3.36 13.42
N VAL A 42 9.69 -3.36 14.40
CA VAL A 42 8.27 -3.07 14.13
C VAL A 42 8.08 -1.59 13.75
N LEU A 43 8.72 -0.67 14.48
CA LEU A 43 8.61 0.77 14.21
C LEU A 43 9.23 1.14 12.87
N GLU A 44 10.41 0.60 12.55
CA GLU A 44 11.13 0.81 11.29
C GLU A 44 10.35 0.22 10.11
N LEU A 45 9.68 -0.92 10.29
CA LEU A 45 8.82 -1.49 9.26
C LEU A 45 7.57 -0.63 9.01
N VAL A 46 6.88 -0.18 10.07
CA VAL A 46 5.74 0.75 9.92
C VAL A 46 6.22 2.08 9.34
N TYR A 47 7.45 2.51 9.61
CA TYR A 47 8.06 3.69 8.99
C TYR A 47 8.21 3.54 7.47
N GLN A 48 8.78 2.41 6.98
CA GLN A 48 9.01 2.15 5.54
C GLN A 48 7.72 2.25 4.71
N PHE A 49 6.63 1.72 5.25
CA PHE A 49 5.33 1.63 4.57
C PHE A 49 4.32 2.68 5.03
N ARG A 50 4.70 3.54 5.98
CA ARG A 50 3.87 4.55 6.68
C ARG A 50 2.73 4.00 7.55
N ALA A 51 2.00 3.00 7.07
CA ALA A 51 1.03 2.25 7.84
C ALA A 51 1.08 0.78 7.42
N LEU A 52 0.81 -0.15 8.34
CA LEU A 52 0.72 -1.57 8.01
C LEU A 52 -0.32 -2.28 8.84
N ARG A 53 -0.92 -3.32 8.24
CA ARG A 53 -1.77 -4.27 8.96
C ARG A 53 -0.93 -5.23 9.77
N SER A 54 -1.47 -5.67 10.90
CA SER A 54 -0.87 -6.70 11.75
C SER A 54 -0.39 -7.94 10.99
N HIS A 55 -1.17 -8.45 10.03
CA HIS A 55 -0.77 -9.61 9.22
C HIS A 55 0.40 -9.29 8.27
N HIS A 56 0.45 -8.09 7.67
CA HIS A 56 1.58 -7.68 6.83
C HIS A 56 2.84 -7.55 7.68
N ILE A 57 2.74 -6.98 8.88
CA ILE A 57 3.86 -6.93 9.85
C ILE A 57 4.34 -8.35 10.20
N ALA A 58 3.42 -9.30 10.39
CA ALA A 58 3.79 -10.69 10.66
C ALA A 58 4.53 -11.35 9.49
N MET A 59 4.10 -11.09 8.26
CA MET A 59 4.74 -11.63 7.05
C MET A 59 6.16 -11.07 6.83
N HIS A 60 6.40 -9.80 7.14
CA HIS A 60 7.75 -9.19 7.07
C HIS A 60 8.67 -9.64 8.21
N LEU A 61 8.13 -10.16 9.31
CA LEU A 61 8.88 -10.59 10.49
C LEU A 61 8.62 -12.07 10.78
N PRO A 62 8.94 -12.99 9.85
CA PRO A 62 8.57 -14.41 9.95
C PRO A 62 9.27 -15.13 11.12
N HIS A 63 10.39 -14.60 11.60
CA HIS A 63 11.10 -15.09 12.80
C HIS A 63 10.33 -14.85 14.09
N ARG A 64 9.22 -14.11 14.05
CA ARG A 64 8.43 -13.77 15.25
C ARG A 64 7.22 -14.64 15.41
N HIS A 65 7.13 -15.22 16.60
CA HIS A 65 5.89 -15.84 17.04
C HIS A 65 4.73 -14.82 17.12
N GLN A 66 3.56 -15.20 16.59
CA GLN A 66 2.38 -14.32 16.48
C GLN A 66 1.97 -13.70 17.82
N ARG A 67 2.05 -14.46 18.92
CA ARG A 67 1.77 -13.96 20.28
C ARG A 67 2.75 -12.88 20.72
N GLY A 68 4.04 -13.04 20.40
CA GLY A 68 5.08 -12.08 20.74
C GLY A 68 4.95 -10.80 19.92
N LEU A 69 4.60 -10.90 18.64
CA LEU A 69 4.29 -9.74 17.82
C LEU A 69 3.05 -8.99 18.33
N SER A 70 1.97 -9.70 18.64
CA SER A 70 0.74 -9.09 19.17
C SER A 70 1.00 -8.35 20.49
N HIS A 71 1.84 -8.92 21.37
CA HIS A 71 2.28 -8.26 22.59
C HIS A 71 3.09 -6.98 22.28
N SER A 72 4.04 -7.06 21.35
CA SER A 72 4.88 -5.91 20.94
C SER A 72 4.03 -4.77 20.38
N LEU A 73 3.09 -5.07 19.48
CA LEU A 73 2.15 -4.10 18.91
C LEU A 73 1.30 -3.45 19.99
N ARG A 74 0.81 -4.25 20.96
CA ARG A 74 0.03 -3.72 22.08
C ARG A 74 0.87 -2.79 22.96
N LEU A 75 2.10 -3.19 23.27
CA LEU A 75 3.02 -2.42 24.10
C LEU A 75 3.34 -1.06 23.43
N LEU A 76 3.74 -1.08 22.16
CA LEU A 76 4.02 0.14 21.38
C LEU A 76 2.79 1.07 21.30
N PHE A 77 1.59 0.50 21.19
CA PHE A 77 0.33 1.24 21.25
C PHE A 77 0.06 1.82 22.64
N ASP A 78 0.19 1.06 23.73
CA ASP A 78 -0.05 1.59 25.08
C ASP A 78 0.94 2.71 25.44
N HIS A 79 2.17 2.65 24.92
CA HIS A 79 3.21 3.65 25.15
C HIS A 79 3.15 4.89 24.26
N GLY A 80 2.16 5.03 23.38
CA GLY A 80 2.06 6.24 22.56
C GLY A 80 2.93 6.23 21.31
N LEU A 81 3.59 5.12 20.95
CA LEU A 81 4.54 5.06 19.82
C LEU A 81 3.86 4.67 18.51
N LEU A 82 2.87 3.78 18.60
CA LEU A 82 1.97 3.47 17.49
C LEU A 82 0.58 4.03 17.77
N ASP A 83 -0.12 4.39 16.71
CA ASP A 83 -1.57 4.52 16.70
C ASP A 83 -2.22 3.32 16.02
N LYS A 84 -3.51 3.13 16.29
CA LYS A 84 -4.25 1.96 15.86
C LYS A 84 -5.56 2.39 15.23
N ARG A 85 -5.76 2.08 13.95
CA ARG A 85 -7.00 2.38 13.23
C ARG A 85 -7.85 1.13 13.07
N LEU A 86 -9.16 1.33 13.25
CA LEU A 86 -10.20 0.33 13.05
C LEU A 86 -10.73 0.49 11.61
N CYS A 87 -10.75 -0.60 10.86
CA CYS A 87 -11.31 -0.63 9.51
C CYS A 87 -12.53 -1.56 9.51
N GLY A 88 -13.58 -1.26 10.27
CA GLY A 88 -14.71 -2.18 10.46
C GLY A 88 -14.44 -3.35 11.45
N LEU A 89 -15.52 -4.05 11.82
CA LEU A 89 -15.55 -5.02 12.95
C LEU A 89 -14.74 -6.30 12.72
N TYR A 90 -14.46 -6.64 11.46
CA TYR A 90 -13.81 -7.90 11.08
C TYR A 90 -12.42 -7.71 10.48
N GLU A 91 -11.94 -6.48 10.36
CA GLU A 91 -10.64 -6.25 9.72
C GLU A 91 -9.47 -6.32 10.71
N CYS A 92 -8.31 -6.63 10.13
CA CYS A 92 -7.05 -6.64 10.86
C CYS A 92 -6.68 -5.23 11.32
N ASP A 93 -6.10 -5.15 12.51
CA ASP A 93 -5.63 -3.88 13.07
C ASP A 93 -4.56 -3.25 12.16
N THR A 94 -4.75 -1.98 11.82
CA THR A 94 -3.76 -1.18 11.07
C THR A 94 -3.01 -0.26 12.02
N TYR A 95 -1.69 -0.24 11.91
CA TYR A 95 -0.79 0.51 12.78
C TYR A 95 -0.10 1.62 12.02
N LEU A 96 0.03 2.78 12.66
CA LEU A 96 0.73 3.96 12.16
C LEU A 96 1.70 4.46 13.22
N LEU A 97 2.76 5.15 12.83
CA LEU A 97 3.60 5.85 13.79
C LEU A 97 2.91 7.12 14.28
N THR A 98 2.99 7.37 15.59
CA THR A 98 2.64 8.68 16.14
C THR A 98 3.81 9.65 15.96
N LYS A 99 3.59 10.95 16.22
CA LYS A 99 4.69 11.93 16.34
C LYS A 99 5.76 11.49 17.34
N ARG A 100 5.37 10.85 18.44
CA ARG A 100 6.31 10.31 19.44
C ARG A 100 7.09 9.11 18.90
N GLY A 101 6.43 8.21 18.17
CA GLY A 101 7.09 7.09 17.49
C GLY A 101 8.13 7.58 16.47
N LEU A 102 7.80 8.62 15.69
CA LEU A 102 8.72 9.25 14.75
C LEU A 102 9.89 9.94 15.44
N ALA A 103 9.63 10.70 16.52
CA ALA A 103 10.68 11.34 17.30
C ALA A 103 11.65 10.31 17.90
N LEU A 104 11.15 9.13 18.30
CA LEU A 104 11.99 8.04 18.79
C LEU A 104 12.90 7.44 17.71
N LEU A 105 12.48 7.48 16.44
CA LEU A 105 13.27 7.03 15.30
C LEU A 105 14.22 8.11 14.76
N ALA A 106 14.08 9.36 15.19
CA ALA A 106 14.90 10.47 14.69
C ALA A 106 16.39 10.26 15.01
N GLY A 107 17.26 10.54 14.05
CA GLY A 107 18.71 10.40 14.17
C GLY A 107 19.25 8.98 14.01
N ARG A 108 18.37 7.99 13.77
CA ARG A 108 18.78 6.64 13.36
C ARG A 108 19.01 6.59 11.86
N ASP A 109 19.84 5.64 11.43
CA ASP A 109 19.91 5.24 10.02
C ASP A 109 18.66 4.43 9.68
N LEU A 110 17.69 5.08 9.05
CA LEU A 110 16.38 4.50 8.78
C LEU A 110 16.35 3.92 7.36
N PRO A 111 15.67 2.77 7.18
CA PRO A 111 15.47 2.20 5.85
C PRO A 111 14.63 3.13 4.96
N PRO A 112 14.86 3.12 3.64
CA PRO A 112 14.14 3.98 2.71
C PRO A 112 12.66 3.61 2.64
N ARG A 113 11.81 4.62 2.42
CA ARG A 113 10.35 4.49 2.37
C ARG A 113 9.83 4.16 0.98
N TYR A 114 8.85 3.26 0.93
CA TYR A 114 8.20 2.83 -0.32
C TYR A 114 7.14 3.81 -0.82
N LEU A 115 6.56 4.62 0.07
CA LEU A 115 5.54 5.60 -0.31
C LEU A 115 6.09 7.02 -0.24
N PHE A 116 6.00 7.69 -1.38
CA PHE A 116 6.18 9.13 -1.48
C PHE A 116 4.81 9.80 -1.50
N LEU A 117 4.45 10.54 -0.45
CA LEU A 117 3.37 11.50 -0.54
C LEU A 117 3.93 12.92 -0.45
N GLU A 118 3.54 13.75 -1.40
CA GLU A 118 3.63 15.20 -1.29
C GLU A 118 2.79 15.64 -0.08
N GLY A 119 3.44 16.11 0.98
CA GLY A 119 2.77 16.49 2.25
C GLY A 119 3.17 15.68 3.49
N GLY A 120 4.08 14.71 3.38
CA GLY A 120 4.66 14.03 4.53
C GLY A 120 3.86 12.83 5.04
N LEU A 121 4.08 12.44 6.30
CA LEU A 121 3.51 11.21 6.88
C LEU A 121 2.03 11.32 7.28
N ASP A 122 1.46 12.53 7.31
CA ASP A 122 0.08 12.75 7.75
C ASP A 122 -0.91 12.28 6.68
N ILE A 123 -1.58 11.15 6.91
CA ILE A 123 -2.72 10.75 6.08
C ILE A 123 -3.89 11.59 6.55
N LYS A 124 -4.39 12.49 5.69
CA LYS A 124 -5.71 13.09 5.94
C LYS A 124 -6.69 11.92 6.06
N LEU A 125 -7.36 11.81 7.20
CA LEU A 125 -8.22 10.68 7.60
C LEU A 125 -9.46 10.47 6.68
N SER A 126 -9.51 11.15 5.53
CA SER A 126 -10.61 11.25 4.57
C SER A 126 -10.79 9.98 3.72
N THR A 127 -11.69 10.08 2.74
CA THR A 127 -11.99 9.12 1.64
C THR A 127 -10.77 8.55 0.89
N GLU A 128 -9.57 9.06 1.17
CA GLU A 128 -8.30 8.61 0.63
C GLU A 128 -7.68 7.44 1.42
N TRP A 129 -8.21 7.11 2.61
CA TRP A 129 -7.63 6.03 3.43
C TRP A 129 -7.64 4.67 2.73
N GLU A 130 -8.80 4.24 2.22
CA GLU A 130 -8.94 2.94 1.55
C GLU A 130 -8.05 2.87 0.30
N HIS A 131 -8.00 3.98 -0.43
CA HIS A 131 -7.16 4.15 -1.62
C HIS A 131 -5.67 4.05 -1.28
N GLY A 132 -5.21 4.80 -0.27
CA GLY A 132 -3.83 4.74 0.19
C GLY A 132 -3.45 3.36 0.74
N MET A 133 -4.36 2.70 1.46
CA MET A 133 -4.14 1.34 1.95
C MET A 133 -4.00 0.32 0.82
N MET A 134 -4.71 0.48 -0.32
CA MET A 134 -4.50 -0.37 -1.49
C MET A 134 -3.05 -0.34 -1.96
N THR A 135 -2.49 0.87 -2.10
CA THR A 135 -1.10 1.06 -2.53
C THR A 135 -0.13 0.49 -1.51
N ILE A 136 -0.37 0.74 -0.20
CA ILE A 136 0.43 0.18 0.90
C ILE A 136 0.44 -1.35 0.85
N ASP A 137 -0.73 -1.98 0.74
CA ASP A 137 -0.87 -3.42 0.73
C ASP A 137 -0.20 -4.02 -0.51
N LEU A 138 -0.39 -3.40 -1.69
CA LEU A 138 0.30 -3.83 -2.91
C LEU A 138 1.81 -3.77 -2.71
N LEU A 139 2.36 -2.64 -2.26
CA LEU A 139 3.80 -2.47 -2.03
C LEU A 139 4.34 -3.48 -1.02
N SER A 140 3.60 -3.73 0.06
CA SER A 140 3.97 -4.73 1.06
C SER A 140 4.02 -6.13 0.46
N ASN A 141 3.00 -6.52 -0.32
CA ASN A 141 2.96 -7.83 -0.98
C ASN A 141 4.04 -7.97 -2.05
N LEU A 142 4.29 -6.92 -2.84
CA LEU A 142 5.38 -6.88 -3.82
C LEU A 142 6.74 -7.05 -3.15
N LYS A 143 6.97 -6.44 -1.98
CA LYS A 143 8.23 -6.59 -1.25
C LYS A 143 8.45 -8.05 -0.83
N ILE A 144 7.45 -8.63 -0.16
CA ILE A 144 7.52 -10.01 0.32
C ILE A 144 7.71 -10.98 -0.86
N GLY A 145 6.93 -10.80 -1.93
CA GLY A 145 7.02 -11.63 -3.13
C GLY A 145 8.37 -11.48 -3.86
N ALA A 146 8.88 -10.25 -3.98
CA ALA A 146 10.18 -9.99 -4.58
C ALA A 146 11.31 -10.67 -3.80
N GLU A 147 11.34 -10.51 -2.48
CA GLU A 147 12.34 -11.12 -1.60
C GLU A 147 12.30 -12.66 -1.68
N ALA A 148 11.10 -13.25 -1.68
CA ALA A 148 10.91 -14.69 -1.85
C ALA A 148 11.43 -15.20 -3.22
N ALA A 149 11.38 -14.36 -4.25
CA ALA A 149 11.91 -14.64 -5.58
C ALA A 149 13.41 -14.29 -5.73
N GLY A 150 14.10 -13.90 -4.66
CA GLY A 150 15.50 -13.46 -4.69
C GLY A 150 15.71 -12.12 -5.40
N CYS A 151 14.64 -11.35 -5.63
CA CYS A 151 14.67 -9.99 -6.13
C CYS A 151 14.68 -8.99 -4.97
N ARG A 152 15.03 -7.74 -5.26
CA ARG A 152 14.95 -6.65 -4.28
C ARG A 152 13.94 -5.60 -4.75
N LEU A 153 12.99 -5.25 -3.89
CA LEU A 153 12.09 -4.12 -4.15
C LEU A 153 12.81 -2.82 -3.79
N ILE A 154 13.02 -1.95 -4.78
CA ILE A 154 13.63 -0.63 -4.65
C ILE A 154 12.57 0.35 -4.15
N ALA A 155 12.86 1.01 -3.03
CA ALA A 155 11.96 1.98 -2.42
C ALA A 155 11.93 3.31 -3.20
N ALA A 156 10.81 4.03 -3.09
CA ALA A 156 10.66 5.33 -3.75
C ALA A 156 11.74 6.32 -3.32
N GLU A 157 12.13 6.35 -2.04
CA GLU A 157 13.21 7.23 -1.57
C GLU A 157 14.58 6.91 -2.17
N GLU A 158 14.88 5.64 -2.47
CA GLU A 158 16.13 5.29 -3.17
C GLU A 158 16.13 5.85 -4.59
N MET A 159 14.97 5.84 -5.26
CA MET A 159 14.82 6.40 -6.60
C MET A 159 14.90 7.94 -6.58
N LEU A 160 14.42 8.58 -5.51
CA LEU A 160 14.58 10.03 -5.30
C LEU A 160 16.04 10.42 -5.15
N ALA A 161 16.83 9.62 -4.42
CA ALA A 161 18.24 9.89 -4.18
C ALA A 161 19.06 9.91 -5.48
N THR A 162 18.59 9.24 -6.54
CA THR A 162 19.23 9.25 -7.87
C THR A 162 18.60 10.25 -8.85
N ALA A 163 17.54 10.96 -8.45
CA ALA A 163 16.84 11.88 -9.34
C ALA A 163 17.61 13.18 -9.56
N THR A 164 17.55 13.71 -10.78
CA THR A 164 18.17 15.00 -11.15
C THR A 164 17.20 16.18 -11.01
N SER A 165 15.92 15.93 -10.73
CA SER A 165 14.87 16.93 -10.57
C SER A 165 14.43 17.05 -9.11
N ALA A 166 13.98 18.25 -8.70
CA ALA A 166 13.45 18.51 -7.37
C ALA A 166 12.08 17.86 -7.11
N THR A 167 11.29 17.61 -8.16
CA THR A 167 9.95 17.00 -8.07
C THR A 167 9.83 15.80 -9.01
N PRO A 168 10.61 14.74 -8.79
CA PRO A 168 10.79 13.64 -9.72
C PRO A 168 9.52 12.86 -10.07
N PHE A 169 8.64 12.65 -9.10
CA PHE A 169 7.41 11.89 -9.28
C PHE A 169 6.22 12.73 -9.77
N ILE A 170 6.46 14.02 -10.02
CA ILE A 170 5.48 14.92 -10.63
C ILE A 170 5.80 14.97 -12.11
N PHE A 171 5.02 14.24 -12.92
CA PHE A 171 5.23 14.27 -14.35
C PHE A 171 4.73 15.61 -14.93
N PRO A 172 5.56 16.32 -15.72
CA PRO A 172 5.31 17.68 -16.15
C PRO A 172 4.03 17.80 -16.97
N ARG A 173 3.48 19.01 -16.91
CA ARG A 173 2.16 19.42 -17.38
C ARG A 173 2.10 19.50 -18.90
N HIS A 174 2.02 18.36 -19.56
CA HIS A 174 1.83 18.31 -21.01
C HIS A 174 0.39 17.98 -21.42
N ALA A 175 -0.44 17.55 -20.47
CA ALA A 175 -1.85 17.31 -20.71
C ALA A 175 -2.70 18.51 -20.29
N GLU A 176 -3.55 18.96 -21.19
CA GLU A 176 -4.54 20.00 -20.97
C GLU A 176 -5.94 19.36 -20.98
N TYR A 177 -6.84 19.83 -20.11
CA TYR A 177 -8.25 19.44 -20.19
C TYR A 177 -9.19 20.62 -20.02
N THR A 178 -10.34 20.54 -20.68
CA THR A 178 -11.42 21.50 -20.48
C THR A 178 -12.16 21.15 -19.20
N ASP A 179 -12.02 21.98 -18.17
CA ASP A 179 -12.76 21.86 -16.92
C ASP A 179 -14.27 21.98 -17.17
N ARG A 180 -15.07 21.07 -16.60
CA ARG A 180 -16.53 21.00 -16.87
C ARG A 180 -17.26 22.25 -16.40
N LYS A 181 -16.85 22.82 -15.27
CA LYS A 181 -17.55 23.93 -14.62
C LYS A 181 -17.19 25.26 -15.25
N SER A 182 -15.90 25.50 -15.46
CA SER A 182 -15.38 26.76 -15.95
C SER A 182 -15.24 26.82 -17.48
N ARG A 183 -15.32 25.67 -18.16
CA ARG A 183 -15.04 25.51 -19.60
C ARG A 183 -13.64 25.99 -20.02
N LYS A 184 -12.75 26.23 -19.07
CA LYS A 184 -11.36 26.64 -19.32
C LYS A 184 -10.49 25.43 -19.54
N VAL A 185 -9.50 25.59 -20.41
CA VAL A 185 -8.41 24.65 -20.53
C VAL A 185 -7.51 24.83 -19.31
N VAL A 186 -7.34 23.76 -18.53
CA VAL A 186 -6.52 23.74 -17.33
C VAL A 186 -5.45 22.64 -17.46
N PRO A 187 -4.23 22.91 -16.97
CA PRO A 187 -3.16 21.92 -17.00
C PRO A 187 -3.47 20.77 -16.04
N TYR A 188 -3.18 19.54 -16.47
CA TYR A 188 -3.30 18.34 -15.66
C TYR A 188 -1.91 17.82 -15.28
N THR A 189 -1.70 17.66 -13.98
CA THR A 189 -0.46 17.10 -13.42
C THR A 189 -0.72 15.64 -13.07
N LEU A 190 0.11 14.75 -13.57
CA LEU A 190 0.04 13.34 -13.23
C LEU A 190 0.97 13.05 -12.07
N VAL A 191 0.37 12.63 -10.97
CA VAL A 191 1.05 12.15 -9.77
C VAL A 191 0.56 10.73 -9.54
N PRO A 192 1.44 9.72 -9.69
CA PRO A 192 1.09 8.33 -9.39
C PRO A 192 0.78 8.14 -7.90
N ASP A 193 -0.06 7.17 -7.57
CA ASP A 193 -0.44 6.87 -6.18
C ASP A 193 0.74 6.25 -5.39
N GLY A 194 1.67 5.63 -6.11
CA GLY A 194 2.91 5.08 -5.56
C GLY A 194 3.94 4.80 -6.64
N PHE A 195 5.16 4.49 -6.20
CA PHE A 195 6.26 4.05 -7.07
C PHE A 195 7.02 2.90 -6.42
N ALA A 196 7.49 1.97 -7.25
CA ALA A 196 8.43 0.95 -6.83
C ALA A 196 9.36 0.58 -7.99
N GLY A 197 10.59 0.18 -7.65
CA GLY A 197 11.46 -0.53 -8.57
C GLY A 197 11.62 -2.00 -8.15
N VAL A 198 12.01 -2.84 -9.09
CA VAL A 198 12.42 -4.22 -8.84
C VAL A 198 13.81 -4.39 -9.42
N GLU A 199 14.76 -4.79 -8.58
CA GLU A 199 16.09 -5.24 -8.98
C GLU A 199 16.12 -6.77 -8.99
N TYR A 200 16.42 -7.34 -10.15
CA TYR A 200 16.49 -8.78 -10.36
C TYR A 200 17.87 -9.33 -9.99
N PRO A 201 18.02 -10.65 -9.76
CA PRO A 201 19.32 -11.27 -9.44
C PRO A 201 20.44 -10.99 -10.44
N ASN A 202 20.10 -10.68 -11.69
CA ASN A 202 21.07 -10.35 -12.74
C ASN A 202 21.43 -8.85 -12.82
N GLY A 203 21.03 -8.06 -11.83
CA GLY A 203 21.28 -6.62 -11.76
C GLY A 203 20.41 -5.75 -12.69
N LYS A 204 19.52 -6.35 -13.50
CA LYS A 204 18.55 -5.57 -14.27
C LYS A 204 17.52 -4.95 -13.33
N ARG A 205 16.97 -3.81 -13.75
CA ARG A 205 15.96 -3.08 -13.01
C ARG A 205 14.72 -2.83 -13.86
N ALA A 206 13.55 -2.85 -13.21
CA ALA A 206 12.29 -2.36 -13.76
C ALA A 206 11.62 -1.43 -12.76
N TYR A 207 10.81 -0.51 -13.29
CA TYR A 207 10.19 0.53 -12.49
C TYR A 207 8.72 0.62 -12.79
N PHE A 208 7.94 0.86 -11.74
CA PHE A 208 6.49 0.79 -11.77
C PHE A 208 5.91 2.02 -11.08
N ALA A 209 5.12 2.79 -11.83
CA ALA A 209 4.15 3.71 -11.27
C ALA A 209 2.91 2.91 -10.86
N ILE A 210 2.32 3.23 -9.71
CA ILE A 210 1.15 2.54 -9.18
C ILE A 210 -0.06 3.46 -9.27
N GLU A 211 -1.16 2.91 -9.76
CA GLU A 211 -2.46 3.56 -9.88
C GLU A 211 -3.50 2.65 -9.23
N ALA A 212 -3.91 3.02 -8.01
CA ALA A 212 -4.96 2.34 -7.28
C ALA A 212 -6.33 2.88 -7.72
N GLU A 213 -7.35 2.03 -7.68
CA GLU A 213 -8.72 2.46 -7.97
C GLU A 213 -9.55 2.55 -6.70
N HIS A 214 -10.35 3.61 -6.60
CA HIS A 214 -11.29 3.73 -5.50
C HIS A 214 -12.35 2.62 -5.52
N ASN A 215 -12.73 2.13 -4.34
CA ASN A 215 -13.80 1.14 -4.17
C ASN A 215 -15.21 1.72 -4.42
N LYS A 216 -15.32 2.90 -5.02
CA LYS A 216 -16.63 3.49 -5.29
C LYS A 216 -17.24 2.79 -6.50
N PRO A 217 -18.48 2.26 -6.39
CA PRO A 217 -19.21 1.82 -7.56
C PRO A 217 -19.24 3.00 -8.52
N HIS A 218 -18.81 2.79 -9.76
CA HIS A 218 -18.89 3.82 -10.79
C HIS A 218 -20.36 4.20 -10.85
N SER A 219 -20.73 5.38 -10.35
CA SER A 219 -22.04 5.92 -10.64
C SER A 219 -22.11 6.01 -12.16
N ARG A 220 -23.17 5.43 -12.74
CA ARG A 220 -23.44 5.25 -14.19
C ARG A 220 -23.21 6.48 -15.09
N PHE A 221 -22.81 7.62 -14.56
CA PHE A 221 -22.69 8.90 -15.24
C PHE A 221 -21.25 9.33 -15.58
N ASP A 222 -20.20 8.75 -14.98
CA ASP A 222 -18.83 9.25 -15.20
C ASP A 222 -17.96 8.45 -16.20
N ASP A 223 -18.27 7.17 -16.44
CA ASP A 223 -17.47 6.30 -17.33
C ASP A 223 -18.28 5.54 -18.40
N ASP A 224 -19.62 5.49 -18.30
CA ASP A 224 -20.45 4.68 -19.23
C ASP A 224 -20.77 5.39 -20.55
N ASP A 225 -20.36 6.64 -20.73
CA ASP A 225 -20.37 7.27 -22.04
C ASP A 225 -19.01 7.05 -22.74
N PRO A 226 -18.89 6.10 -23.68
CA PRO A 226 -17.68 5.94 -24.48
C PRO A 226 -17.33 7.18 -25.31
N ALA A 227 -18.23 8.16 -25.49
CA ALA A 227 -17.96 9.47 -26.08
C ALA A 227 -17.48 10.51 -25.04
N SER A 228 -17.58 10.25 -23.73
CA SER A 228 -17.04 11.12 -22.68
C SER A 228 -15.51 11.12 -22.77
N THR A 229 -14.97 12.17 -23.36
CA THR A 229 -13.53 12.45 -23.43
C THR A 229 -12.92 12.80 -22.08
N GLN A 230 -13.72 12.78 -21.00
CA GLN A 230 -13.39 13.46 -19.74
C GLN A 230 -13.26 12.56 -18.52
N SER A 231 -13.40 11.23 -18.63
CA SER A 231 -13.21 10.39 -17.46
C SER A 231 -11.75 10.42 -16.97
N SER A 232 -11.55 10.44 -15.66
CA SER A 232 -10.23 10.54 -15.02
C SER A 232 -9.30 9.40 -15.47
N SER A 233 -9.85 8.20 -15.64
CA SER A 233 -9.15 7.03 -16.18
C SER A 233 -8.57 7.29 -17.59
N ARG A 234 -9.37 7.80 -18.53
CA ARG A 234 -8.90 8.12 -19.89
C ARG A 234 -7.82 9.18 -19.89
N LYS A 235 -7.94 10.20 -19.04
CA LYS A 235 -6.93 11.27 -18.89
C LYS A 235 -5.60 10.69 -18.41
N LYS A 236 -5.62 9.89 -17.34
CA LYS A 236 -4.42 9.21 -16.81
C LYS A 236 -3.77 8.33 -17.87
N ILE A 237 -4.54 7.51 -18.60
CA ILE A 237 -4.01 6.62 -19.64
C ILE A 237 -3.31 7.41 -20.76
N LYS A 238 -3.92 8.49 -21.26
CA LYS A 238 -3.29 9.34 -22.29
C LYS A 238 -2.00 9.96 -21.76
N GLN A 239 -2.03 10.51 -20.55
CA GLN A 239 -0.85 11.18 -20.01
C GLN A 239 0.29 10.20 -19.71
N TYR A 240 0.02 9.02 -19.19
CA TYR A 240 1.06 7.99 -19.02
C TYR A 240 1.69 7.59 -20.35
N ARG A 241 0.89 7.43 -21.41
CA ARG A 241 1.41 7.19 -22.75
C ARG A 241 2.32 8.33 -23.21
N ASP A 242 1.93 9.58 -22.98
CA ASP A 242 2.71 10.74 -23.38
C ASP A 242 4.01 10.86 -22.56
N VAL A 243 3.95 10.58 -21.25
CA VAL A 243 5.11 10.46 -20.34
C VAL A 243 6.10 9.41 -20.82
N ASP A 244 5.60 8.25 -21.26
CA ASP A 244 6.43 7.17 -21.79
C ASP A 244 7.04 7.52 -23.15
N TRP A 245 6.24 8.09 -24.06
CA TRP A 245 6.72 8.54 -25.36
C TRP A 245 7.83 9.60 -25.23
N GLN A 246 7.66 10.55 -24.32
CA GLN A 246 8.62 11.63 -24.10
C GLN A 246 9.78 11.23 -23.18
N GLN A 247 9.77 10.02 -22.61
CA GLN A 247 10.77 9.55 -21.65
C GLN A 247 10.97 10.54 -20.49
N VAL A 248 9.90 11.17 -20.02
CA VAL A 248 9.93 12.17 -18.93
C VAL A 248 10.65 11.63 -17.69
N TYR A 249 10.50 10.33 -17.44
CA TYR A 249 11.10 9.64 -16.31
C TYR A 249 12.61 9.43 -16.43
N ALA A 250 13.26 9.72 -17.56
CA ALA A 250 14.71 9.61 -17.71
C ALA A 250 15.46 10.47 -16.67
N ASN A 251 14.87 11.59 -16.25
CA ASN A 251 15.40 12.46 -15.18
C ASN A 251 15.44 11.78 -13.80
N LEU A 252 14.80 10.63 -13.64
CA LEU A 252 14.83 9.81 -12.44
C LEU A 252 15.99 8.80 -12.43
N GLY A 253 16.76 8.75 -13.52
CA GLY A 253 17.67 7.65 -13.77
C GLY A 253 16.94 6.32 -13.98
N ILE A 254 15.63 6.34 -14.25
CA ILE A 254 14.84 5.14 -14.48
C ILE A 254 14.62 4.94 -15.98
N GLY A 255 14.64 3.69 -16.41
CA GLY A 255 14.27 3.29 -17.77
C GLY A 255 13.14 2.26 -17.70
N ASN A 256 12.43 2.04 -18.81
CA ASN A 256 11.40 0.99 -18.88
C ASN A 256 10.28 1.13 -17.84
N LEU A 257 9.75 2.33 -17.65
CA LEU A 257 8.62 2.54 -16.75
C LEU A 257 7.40 1.73 -17.22
N ARG A 258 6.72 1.12 -16.26
CA ARG A 258 5.41 0.48 -16.41
C ARG A 258 4.43 1.10 -15.43
N VAL A 259 3.14 0.93 -15.70
CA VAL A 259 2.05 1.43 -14.86
C VAL A 259 1.24 0.25 -14.36
N MET A 260 1.32 -0.04 -13.07
CA MET A 260 0.50 -1.02 -12.37
C MET A 260 -0.84 -0.40 -12.00
N MET A 261 -1.88 -0.78 -12.74
CA MET A 261 -3.26 -0.44 -12.44
C MET A 261 -3.87 -1.52 -11.57
N VAL A 262 -4.19 -1.18 -10.33
CA VAL A 262 -4.81 -2.10 -9.38
C VAL A 262 -6.21 -1.64 -8.98
N ALA A 263 -7.10 -2.60 -8.73
CA ALA A 263 -8.47 -2.33 -8.33
C ALA A 263 -8.98 -3.46 -7.42
N PRO A 264 -10.05 -3.22 -6.63
CA PRO A 264 -10.56 -4.20 -5.67
C PRO A 264 -10.97 -5.54 -6.31
N THR A 265 -11.48 -5.50 -7.54
CA THR A 265 -12.01 -6.67 -8.24
C THR A 265 -11.47 -6.81 -9.65
N ALA A 266 -11.38 -8.06 -10.13
CA ALA A 266 -11.03 -8.36 -11.51
C ALA A 266 -12.02 -7.74 -12.52
N LYS A 267 -13.30 -7.58 -12.13
CA LYS A 267 -14.31 -6.91 -12.96
C LYS A 267 -13.96 -5.45 -13.21
N GLN A 268 -13.52 -4.71 -12.19
CA GLN A 268 -13.09 -3.32 -12.33
C GLN A 268 -11.85 -3.19 -13.22
N ILE A 269 -10.85 -4.07 -13.04
CA ILE A 269 -9.68 -4.11 -13.93
C ILE A 269 -10.07 -4.34 -15.39
N LYS A 270 -10.94 -5.32 -15.65
CA LYS A 270 -11.44 -5.59 -17.02
C LYS A 270 -12.15 -4.36 -17.61
N GLY A 271 -13.00 -3.68 -16.84
CA GLY A 271 -13.66 -2.44 -17.25
C GLY A 271 -12.66 -1.35 -17.62
N LYS A 272 -11.68 -1.09 -16.75
CA LYS A 272 -10.60 -0.12 -17.02
C LYS A 272 -9.79 -0.47 -18.26
N PHE A 273 -9.45 -1.74 -18.45
CA PHE A 273 -8.67 -2.18 -19.60
C PHE A 273 -9.49 -2.12 -20.89
N ALA A 274 -10.81 -2.28 -20.84
CA ALA A 274 -11.68 -2.02 -21.98
C ALA A 274 -11.65 -0.53 -22.39
N VAL A 275 -11.73 0.38 -21.41
CA VAL A 275 -11.58 1.82 -21.66
C VAL A 275 -10.18 2.15 -22.19
N ALA A 276 -9.14 1.58 -21.61
CA ALA A 276 -7.77 1.82 -22.05
C ALA A 276 -7.53 1.31 -23.48
N ARG A 277 -8.13 0.17 -23.83
CA ARG A 277 -8.10 -0.38 -25.19
C ARG A 277 -8.74 0.55 -26.21
N SER A 278 -9.77 1.32 -25.86
CA SER A 278 -10.35 2.30 -26.78
C SER A 278 -9.43 3.51 -27.02
N VAL A 279 -8.46 3.77 -26.13
CA VAL A 279 -7.51 4.88 -26.24
C VAL A 279 -6.22 4.49 -26.96
N VAL A 280 -5.59 3.38 -26.56
CA VAL A 280 -4.25 2.99 -27.07
C VAL A 280 -4.24 1.75 -27.96
N LYS A 281 -5.39 1.07 -28.16
CA LYS A 281 -5.56 -0.22 -28.87
C LYS A 281 -4.75 -1.38 -28.27
N GLN A 282 -3.43 -1.25 -28.18
CA GLN A 282 -2.49 -2.17 -27.56
C GLN A 282 -1.41 -1.37 -26.83
N SER A 283 -1.01 -1.81 -25.64
CA SER A 283 0.09 -1.17 -24.93
C SER A 283 0.78 -2.12 -23.97
N HIS A 284 2.11 -2.05 -23.99
CA HIS A 284 3.00 -2.73 -23.08
C HIS A 284 3.25 -1.94 -21.78
N LEU A 285 2.83 -0.67 -21.73
CA LEU A 285 3.03 0.23 -20.61
C LEU A 285 2.20 -0.17 -19.39
N PHE A 286 1.01 -0.71 -19.59
CA PHE A 286 0.02 -0.91 -18.53
C PHE A 286 -0.10 -2.38 -18.13
N LEU A 287 -0.04 -2.62 -16.82
CA LEU A 287 -0.19 -3.91 -16.15
C LEU A 287 -1.41 -3.86 -15.23
N GLY A 288 -2.33 -4.81 -15.33
CA GLY A 288 -3.60 -4.80 -14.59
C GLY A 288 -3.71 -5.98 -13.65
N GLN A 289 -4.06 -5.74 -12.38
CA GLN A 289 -4.31 -6.81 -11.42
C GLN A 289 -5.35 -6.44 -10.36
N ALA A 290 -6.13 -7.43 -9.91
CA ALA A 290 -7.04 -7.23 -8.79
C ALA A 290 -6.29 -7.34 -7.45
N VAL A 291 -6.47 -6.36 -6.58
CA VAL A 291 -5.92 -6.32 -5.22
C VAL A 291 -7.08 -6.04 -4.27
N PRO A 292 -7.52 -7.02 -3.46
CA PRO A 292 -8.58 -6.80 -2.48
C PRO A 292 -8.20 -5.69 -1.49
N VAL A 293 -9.18 -4.94 -1.00
CA VAL A 293 -8.96 -3.79 -0.10
C VAL A 293 -9.97 -3.70 1.03
N VAL A 294 -9.69 -2.80 1.97
CA VAL A 294 -10.60 -2.40 3.06
C VAL A 294 -12.05 -2.32 2.57
N GLY A 295 -12.95 -2.97 3.30
CA GLY A 295 -14.36 -3.13 2.94
C GLY A 295 -14.71 -4.44 2.22
N THR A 296 -13.73 -5.21 1.72
CA THR A 296 -13.94 -6.62 1.34
C THR A 296 -13.63 -7.51 2.54
N GLN A 297 -14.51 -8.46 2.88
CA GLN A 297 -14.26 -9.42 3.96
C GLN A 297 -12.89 -10.09 3.75
N ASP A 298 -12.04 -10.05 4.78
CA ASP A 298 -10.70 -10.63 4.82
C ASP A 298 -9.79 -10.22 3.65
N VAL A 299 -9.17 -9.03 3.71
CA VAL A 299 -8.10 -8.68 2.79
C VAL A 299 -6.89 -9.58 3.05
N PRO A 300 -6.59 -10.56 2.18
CA PRO A 300 -5.50 -11.49 2.42
C PRO A 300 -4.16 -10.82 2.08
N THR A 301 -3.09 -11.30 2.71
CA THR A 301 -1.77 -11.13 2.11
C THR A 301 -1.70 -11.98 0.85
N MET A 302 -1.16 -11.39 -0.21
CA MET A 302 -1.02 -12.02 -1.52
C MET A 302 0.37 -11.79 -2.11
N PRO A 303 1.45 -12.26 -1.45
CA PRO A 303 2.82 -12.13 -1.99
C PRO A 303 2.97 -12.77 -3.38
N GLU A 304 2.16 -13.77 -3.71
CA GLU A 304 2.09 -14.40 -5.02
C GLU A 304 1.71 -13.45 -6.15
N ILE A 305 1.20 -12.24 -5.84
CA ILE A 305 0.93 -11.21 -6.84
C ILE A 305 2.20 -10.80 -7.63
N PHE A 306 3.37 -10.97 -7.02
CA PHE A 306 4.66 -10.74 -7.68
C PHE A 306 4.90 -11.73 -8.83
N ASP A 307 4.47 -12.99 -8.65
CA ASP A 307 4.61 -14.05 -9.64
C ASP A 307 3.37 -14.21 -10.54
N ALA A 308 2.26 -13.55 -10.18
CA ALA A 308 1.01 -13.65 -10.90
C ALA A 308 1.11 -13.09 -12.34
N PRO A 309 0.32 -13.61 -13.28
CA PRO A 309 0.19 -13.00 -14.60
C PRO A 309 -0.60 -11.69 -14.50
N TRP A 310 0.02 -10.59 -14.93
CA TRP A 310 -0.56 -9.26 -15.02
C TRP A 310 -1.22 -9.06 -16.38
N LEU A 311 -2.46 -8.56 -16.39
CA LEU A 311 -3.18 -8.25 -17.62
C LEU A 311 -2.46 -7.12 -18.38
N ARG A 312 -2.40 -7.23 -19.72
CA ARG A 312 -1.90 -6.16 -20.59
C ARG A 312 -2.98 -5.68 -21.55
N ILE A 313 -2.87 -4.44 -22.02
CA ILE A 313 -3.83 -3.88 -22.96
C ILE A 313 -3.59 -4.49 -24.34
N GLY A 314 -4.51 -5.37 -24.76
CA GLY A 314 -4.50 -5.97 -26.10
C GLY A 314 -3.30 -6.87 -26.40
N LEU A 315 -2.57 -7.30 -25.36
CA LEU A 315 -1.43 -8.21 -25.42
C LEU A 315 -1.65 -9.38 -24.43
N PRO A 316 -0.97 -10.54 -24.61
CA PRO A 316 -1.01 -11.63 -23.64
C PRO A 316 -0.57 -11.16 -22.25
N PRO A 317 -1.03 -11.77 -21.14
CA PRO A 317 -0.53 -11.43 -19.80
C PRO A 317 0.99 -11.56 -19.67
N GLU A 318 1.56 -10.84 -18.69
CA GLU A 318 3.00 -10.82 -18.41
C GLU A 318 3.25 -11.03 -16.92
N GLN A 319 4.32 -11.74 -16.56
CA GLN A 319 4.74 -11.87 -15.16
C GLN A 319 5.90 -10.91 -14.90
N ILE A 320 5.84 -10.18 -13.78
CA ILE A 320 6.86 -9.19 -13.43
C ILE A 320 8.09 -9.81 -12.76
N ASN A 321 7.98 -11.02 -12.20
CA ASN A 321 9.09 -11.74 -11.59
C ASN A 321 10.15 -12.24 -12.60
N ARG A 322 9.79 -12.34 -13.89
CA ARG A 322 10.67 -12.89 -14.93
C ARG A 322 11.54 -11.82 -15.55
N VAL A 323 12.76 -12.22 -15.91
CA VAL A 323 13.69 -11.48 -16.79
C VAL A 323 13.15 -11.35 -18.23
N THR A 324 11.85 -11.51 -18.46
CA THR A 324 11.22 -11.32 -19.76
C THR A 324 11.04 -9.85 -20.15
N LEU A 325 11.49 -8.92 -19.31
CA LEU A 325 11.83 -7.56 -19.72
C LEU A 325 13.01 -7.63 -20.70
N LYS A 326 12.68 -8.03 -21.94
CA LYS A 326 13.58 -7.98 -23.07
C LYS A 326 14.11 -6.56 -23.12
N ARG A 327 15.45 -6.43 -23.22
CA ARG A 327 16.12 -5.17 -23.52
C ARG A 327 15.34 -4.51 -24.66
N ARG A 328 14.64 -3.43 -24.36
CA ARG A 328 13.98 -2.56 -25.32
C ARG A 328 14.38 -1.16 -24.95
#